data_AF-A0ABC9VZW7-F1
#
_entry.id   AF-A0ABC9VZW7-F1
#
_cell.length_a   1.000
_cell.length_b   1.000
_cell.length_c   1.000
_cell.angle_alpha   90.00
_cell.angle_beta   90.00
_cell.angle_gamma   90.00
#
_symmetry.space_group_name_H-M   'P 1'
#
loop_
_entity.id
_entity.type
_entity.pdbx_description
1 polymer ?
#
loop_
_entity_poly.entity_id
_entity_poly.type
_entity_poly.pdbx_seq_one_letter_code
_entity_poly.pdbx_strand_id
1 'polypeptide(L)'
;MPSSVLLEVPALADFNKAWAELTDWLSHLDREIKSQKVIVGDLDDINDMIIKQKAILQDLEQRRPQLDELITAAQNLKNKTSNQEARTIITDRIEKIQSQWDEVHGYLQSRIQQLHEMLKDSTQWLEAKQEAEQVLEQAKAKLESWKEISYTVEALKKQNTELKQFSKEIRQWQINVDVANDMALKLLRDYSADDTRKVELMTDNINATWAVINKRVCEREAALESALRMLQQFYLDLEKFLAWLTEAETTANVLQDATHKEKTLEDAKTVRELLKQWQLHGLG
;
A
#
# COMPACT_ATOMS: atom_id res chain seq x y z
N MET A 1 47.64 63.32 -26.01
CA MET A 1 46.53 62.38 -25.73
C MET A 1 46.99 61.26 -24.79
N PRO A 2 47.10 61.46 -23.47
CA PRO A 2 47.38 60.39 -22.50
C PRO A 2 46.13 59.95 -21.68
N SER A 3 45.01 60.69 -21.76
CA SER A 3 43.90 60.55 -20.80
C SER A 3 42.97 59.34 -21.01
N SER A 4 42.98 58.69 -22.18
CA SER A 4 42.10 57.54 -22.45
C SER A 4 42.53 56.28 -21.70
N VAL A 5 43.85 56.06 -21.56
CA VAL A 5 44.41 54.84 -20.97
C VAL A 5 44.22 54.81 -19.44
N LEU A 6 44.25 55.97 -18.77
CA LEU A 6 44.08 56.07 -17.31
C LEU A 6 42.64 55.84 -16.83
N LEU A 7 41.63 56.07 -17.68
CA LEU A 7 40.22 55.80 -17.37
C LEU A 7 39.81 54.35 -17.65
N GLU A 8 40.53 53.64 -18.51
CA GLU A 8 40.25 52.24 -18.84
C GLU A 8 40.61 51.28 -17.69
N VAL A 9 41.66 51.57 -16.93
CA VAL A 9 42.14 50.69 -15.84
C VAL A 9 41.18 50.63 -14.64
N PRO A 10 40.65 51.76 -14.11
CA PRO A 10 39.69 51.73 -13.00
C PRO A 10 38.35 51.10 -13.40
N ALA A 11 37.81 51.48 -14.57
CA ALA A 11 36.53 50.94 -15.05
C ALA A 11 36.59 49.42 -15.30
N LEU A 12 37.72 48.91 -15.78
CA LEU A 12 37.94 47.48 -15.93
C LEU A 12 38.06 46.77 -14.57
N ALA A 13 38.72 47.39 -13.59
CA ALA A 13 38.82 46.84 -12.23
C ALA A 13 37.44 46.75 -11.55
N ASP A 14 36.63 47.81 -11.66
CA ASP A 14 35.27 47.85 -11.11
C ASP A 14 34.37 46.80 -11.78
N PHE A 15 34.44 46.67 -13.11
CA PHE A 15 33.75 45.61 -13.85
C PHE A 15 34.16 44.21 -13.40
N ASN A 16 35.47 43.96 -13.27
CA ASN A 16 35.99 42.66 -12.86
C ASN A 16 35.53 42.28 -11.45
N LYS A 17 35.50 43.27 -10.55
CA LYS A 17 35.02 43.11 -9.18
C LYS A 17 33.53 42.78 -9.15
N ALA A 18 32.70 43.60 -9.81
CA ALA A 18 31.25 43.38 -9.86
C ALA A 18 30.89 42.02 -10.52
N TRP A 19 31.60 41.64 -11.58
CA TRP A 19 31.46 40.33 -12.21
C TRP A 19 31.78 39.18 -11.25
N ALA A 20 32.90 39.28 -10.53
CA ALA A 20 33.31 38.25 -9.58
C ALA A 20 32.30 38.12 -8.42
N GLU A 21 31.86 39.24 -7.85
CA GLU A 21 30.89 39.26 -6.74
C GLU A 21 29.55 38.64 -7.16
N LEU A 22 29.04 38.98 -8.35
CA LEU A 22 27.77 38.42 -8.83
C LEU A 22 27.90 36.94 -9.21
N THR A 23 29.02 36.54 -9.81
CA THR A 23 29.32 35.14 -10.14
C THR A 23 29.42 34.27 -8.89
N ASP A 24 30.13 34.75 -7.85
CA ASP A 24 30.27 34.04 -6.59
C ASP A 24 28.92 33.91 -5.88
N TRP A 25 28.11 34.97 -5.90
CA TRP A 25 26.76 34.94 -5.35
C TRP A 25 25.85 33.92 -6.08
N LEU A 26 25.83 33.93 -7.43
CA LEU A 26 25.09 32.95 -8.23
C LEU A 26 25.55 31.51 -7.95
N SER A 27 26.86 31.31 -7.80
CA SER A 27 27.45 29.99 -7.52
C SER A 27 27.07 29.48 -6.13
N HIS A 28 27.00 30.38 -5.15
CA HIS A 28 26.46 30.03 -3.82
C HIS A 28 25.00 29.63 -3.94
N LEU A 29 24.19 30.46 -4.60
CA LEU A 29 22.76 30.23 -4.73
C LEU A 29 22.47 28.90 -5.42
N ASP A 30 23.16 28.61 -6.53
CA ASP A 30 23.05 27.36 -7.26
C ASP A 30 23.32 26.12 -6.39
N ARG A 31 24.35 26.20 -5.53
CA ARG A 31 24.65 25.13 -4.57
C ARG A 31 23.57 25.01 -3.50
N GLU A 32 23.07 26.14 -2.98
CA GLU A 32 22.01 26.14 -1.97
C GLU A 32 20.76 25.45 -2.53
N ILE A 33 20.24 25.92 -3.65
CA ILE A 33 18.97 25.44 -4.24
C ILE A 33 19.03 23.97 -4.67
N LYS A 34 20.20 23.47 -5.07
CA LYS A 34 20.41 22.05 -5.43
C LYS A 34 20.61 21.13 -4.24
N SER A 35 20.98 21.68 -3.08
CA SER A 35 21.18 20.89 -1.85
C SER A 35 19.88 20.65 -1.06
N GLN A 36 18.84 21.41 -1.36
CA GLN A 36 17.58 21.38 -0.61
C GLN A 36 16.74 20.16 -1.00
N LYS A 37 16.38 19.38 0.01
CA LYS A 37 15.47 18.25 -0.08
C LYS A 37 14.23 18.49 0.77
N VAL A 38 13.14 17.85 0.39
CA VAL A 38 11.89 17.80 1.15
C VAL A 38 11.51 16.37 1.50
N ILE A 39 10.68 16.22 2.52
CA ILE A 39 10.06 14.95 2.89
C ILE A 39 8.79 14.78 2.04
N VAL A 40 8.82 13.82 1.12
CA VAL A 40 7.67 13.52 0.26
C VAL A 40 6.52 13.00 1.12
N GLY A 41 5.30 13.48 0.87
CA GLY A 41 4.13 13.18 1.72
C GLY A 41 4.05 14.03 2.99
N ASP A 42 4.90 15.04 3.16
CA ASP A 42 4.79 16.05 4.22
C ASP A 42 4.36 17.40 3.64
N LEU A 43 3.06 17.72 3.78
CA LEU A 43 2.48 18.89 3.14
C LEU A 43 3.04 20.21 3.69
N ASP A 44 3.39 20.26 4.97
CA ASP A 44 3.93 21.45 5.60
C ASP A 44 5.36 21.70 5.11
N ASP A 45 6.21 20.67 5.13
CA ASP A 45 7.59 20.76 4.63
C ASP A 45 7.64 21.14 3.13
N ILE A 46 6.75 20.58 2.31
CA ILE A 46 6.63 20.93 0.88
C ILE A 46 6.20 22.39 0.73
N ASN A 47 5.19 22.86 1.47
CA ASN A 47 4.73 24.25 1.40
C ASN A 47 5.80 25.24 1.87
N ASP A 48 6.48 24.95 2.96
CA ASP A 48 7.58 25.75 3.49
C ASP A 48 8.71 25.86 2.46
N MET A 49 9.03 24.75 1.79
CA MET A 49 10.00 24.76 0.69
C MET A 49 9.52 25.60 -0.49
N ILE A 50 8.25 25.52 -0.89
CA ILE A 50 7.68 26.39 -1.96
C ILE A 50 7.84 27.87 -1.60
N ILE A 51 7.51 28.25 -0.37
CA ILE A 51 7.66 29.63 0.12
C ILE A 51 9.13 30.05 0.04
N LYS A 52 10.05 29.20 0.52
CA LYS A 52 11.48 29.47 0.49
C LYS A 52 12.01 29.63 -0.95
N GLN A 53 11.66 28.74 -1.88
CA GLN A 53 12.08 28.84 -3.28
C GLN A 53 11.53 30.10 -3.97
N LYS A 54 10.27 30.49 -3.66
CA LYS A 54 9.68 31.74 -4.18
C LYS A 54 10.41 32.98 -3.67
N ALA A 55 10.80 33.00 -2.39
CA ALA A 55 11.60 34.08 -1.83
C ALA A 55 12.97 34.18 -2.50
N ILE A 56 13.63 33.03 -2.70
CA ILE A 56 14.91 32.98 -3.42
C ILE A 56 14.77 33.49 -4.87
N LEU A 57 13.73 33.08 -5.59
CA LEU A 57 13.45 33.57 -6.93
C LEU A 57 13.23 35.08 -6.94
N GLN A 58 12.51 35.61 -5.96
CA GLN A 58 12.33 37.06 -5.81
C GLN A 58 13.67 37.79 -5.57
N ASP A 59 14.55 37.24 -4.72
CA ASP A 59 15.88 37.80 -4.46
C ASP A 59 16.77 37.78 -5.71
N LEU A 60 16.66 36.73 -6.53
CA LEU A 60 17.29 36.65 -7.84
C LEU A 60 16.77 37.76 -8.75
N GLU A 61 15.46 37.90 -8.91
CA GLU A 61 14.88 38.95 -9.77
C GLU A 61 15.25 40.37 -9.30
N GLN A 62 15.36 40.61 -7.99
CA GLN A 62 15.82 41.89 -7.44
C GLN A 62 17.26 42.24 -7.83
N ARG A 63 18.10 41.25 -8.13
CA ARG A 63 19.48 41.46 -8.59
C ARG A 63 19.59 41.59 -10.11
N ARG A 64 18.52 41.39 -10.87
CA ARG A 64 18.53 41.52 -12.34
C ARG A 64 19.11 42.86 -12.83
N PRO A 65 18.81 44.02 -12.21
CA PRO A 65 19.42 45.29 -12.61
C PRO A 65 20.95 45.29 -12.50
N GLN A 66 21.53 44.57 -11.54
CA GLN A 66 23.00 44.48 -11.38
C GLN A 66 23.63 43.73 -12.55
N LEU A 67 22.96 42.70 -13.06
CA LEU A 67 23.39 41.98 -14.27
C LEU A 67 23.31 42.91 -15.51
N ASP A 68 22.21 43.65 -15.65
CA ASP A 68 22.01 44.58 -16.78
C ASP A 68 23.04 45.73 -16.77
N GLU A 69 23.37 46.26 -15.58
CA GLU A 69 24.45 47.24 -15.39
C GLU A 69 25.82 46.66 -15.78
N LEU A 70 26.09 45.41 -15.39
CA LEU A 70 27.33 44.71 -15.71
C LEU A 70 27.49 44.49 -17.23
N ILE A 71 26.42 44.10 -17.92
CA ILE A 71 26.36 43.96 -19.39
C ILE A 71 26.63 45.33 -20.05
N THR A 72 25.99 46.39 -19.55
CA THR A 72 26.18 47.75 -20.07
C THR A 72 27.62 48.22 -19.87
N ALA A 73 28.22 47.97 -18.70
CA ALA A 73 29.61 48.28 -18.40
C ALA A 73 30.57 47.52 -19.33
N ALA A 74 30.33 46.24 -19.59
CA ALA A 74 31.09 45.44 -20.55
C ALA A 74 31.01 46.01 -21.97
N GLN A 75 29.83 46.42 -22.43
CA GLN A 75 29.64 47.06 -23.74
C GLN A 75 30.48 48.34 -23.86
N ASN A 76 30.44 49.18 -22.82
CA ASN A 76 31.19 50.43 -22.75
C ASN A 76 32.71 50.20 -22.76
N LEU A 77 33.20 49.22 -21.99
CA LEU A 77 34.61 48.83 -21.98
C LEU A 77 35.07 48.31 -23.34
N LYS A 78 34.27 47.43 -23.95
CA LYS A 78 34.52 46.93 -25.31
C LYS A 78 34.58 48.09 -26.30
N ASN A 79 33.71 49.08 -26.24
CA ASN A 79 33.74 50.20 -27.18
C ASN A 79 34.95 51.13 -27.02
N LYS A 80 35.54 51.22 -25.83
CA LYS A 80 36.69 52.10 -25.54
C LYS A 80 38.04 51.45 -25.85
N THR A 81 38.16 50.14 -25.65
CA THR A 81 39.43 49.43 -25.85
C THR A 81 39.66 48.99 -27.30
N SER A 82 40.90 49.17 -27.77
CA SER A 82 41.40 48.65 -29.06
C SER A 82 42.04 47.26 -28.92
N ASN A 83 42.20 46.73 -27.71
CA ASN A 83 42.79 45.43 -27.46
C ASN A 83 41.77 44.30 -27.73
N GLN A 84 42.01 43.51 -28.78
CA GLN A 84 41.11 42.42 -29.17
C GLN A 84 41.01 41.31 -28.11
N GLU A 85 42.11 40.96 -27.45
CA GLU A 85 42.12 39.94 -26.40
C GLU A 85 41.26 40.36 -25.20
N ALA A 86 41.38 41.61 -24.77
CA ALA A 86 40.54 42.16 -23.71
C ALA A 86 39.04 42.13 -24.08
N ARG A 87 38.70 42.44 -25.35
CA ARG A 87 37.30 42.36 -25.84
C ARG A 87 36.77 40.93 -25.79
N THR A 88 37.59 39.94 -26.15
CA THR A 88 37.21 38.52 -26.07
C THR A 88 36.97 38.12 -24.61
N ILE A 89 37.90 38.40 -23.70
CA ILE A 89 37.76 38.06 -22.27
C ILE A 89 36.50 38.68 -21.65
N ILE A 90 36.22 39.96 -21.95
CA ILE A 90 35.00 40.62 -21.44
C ILE A 90 33.73 39.95 -22.00
N THR A 91 33.76 39.53 -23.27
CA THR A 91 32.63 38.84 -23.91
C THR A 91 32.38 37.49 -23.25
N ASP A 92 33.41 36.65 -23.13
CA ASP A 92 33.31 35.33 -22.50
C ASP A 92 32.77 35.41 -21.06
N ARG A 93 33.20 36.44 -20.30
CA ARG A 93 32.73 36.66 -18.92
C ARG A 93 31.26 37.01 -18.85
N ILE A 94 30.78 37.88 -19.74
CA ILE A 94 29.36 38.25 -19.82
C ILE A 94 28.52 37.06 -20.27
N GLU A 95 28.94 36.33 -21.30
CA GLU A 95 28.24 35.14 -21.76
C GLU A 95 28.12 34.10 -20.66
N LYS A 96 29.22 33.86 -19.90
CA LYS A 96 29.22 32.92 -18.79
C LYS A 96 28.25 33.31 -17.67
N ILE A 97 28.26 34.58 -17.23
CA ILE A 97 27.40 35.00 -16.12
C ILE A 97 25.92 35.07 -16.54
N GLN A 98 25.63 35.41 -17.81
CA GLN A 98 24.28 35.33 -18.37
C GLN A 98 23.78 33.89 -18.42
N SER A 99 24.60 32.95 -18.91
CA SER A 99 24.26 31.52 -18.91
C SER A 99 23.98 31.02 -17.50
N GLN A 100 24.85 31.36 -16.55
CA GLN A 100 24.67 30.96 -15.14
C GLN A 100 23.40 31.55 -14.53
N TRP A 101 23.08 32.81 -14.84
CA TRP A 101 21.84 33.44 -14.41
C TRP A 101 20.62 32.67 -14.92
N ASP A 102 20.59 32.39 -16.23
CA ASP A 102 19.47 31.72 -16.89
C ASP A 102 19.31 30.28 -16.38
N GLU A 103 20.42 29.57 -16.13
CA GLU A 103 20.42 28.23 -15.52
C GLU A 103 19.83 28.23 -14.10
N VAL A 104 20.27 29.14 -13.23
CA VAL A 104 19.78 29.25 -11.85
C VAL A 104 18.30 29.64 -11.83
N HIS A 105 17.92 30.62 -12.65
CA HIS A 105 16.53 31.06 -12.78
C HIS A 105 15.63 29.92 -13.31
N GLY A 106 16.05 29.24 -14.38
CA GLY A 106 15.31 28.12 -14.97
C GLY A 106 15.18 26.93 -14.00
N TYR A 107 16.23 26.63 -13.24
CA TYR A 107 16.17 25.62 -12.18
C TYR A 107 15.14 25.99 -11.11
N LEU A 108 15.18 27.23 -10.59
CA LEU A 108 14.24 27.69 -9.56
C LEU A 108 12.79 27.56 -10.02
N GLN A 109 12.48 28.02 -11.24
CA GLN A 109 11.14 27.89 -11.81
C GLN A 109 10.70 26.43 -11.91
N SER A 110 11.58 25.57 -12.43
CA SER A 110 11.31 24.13 -12.57
C SER A 110 11.11 23.45 -11.22
N ARG A 111 11.94 23.79 -10.22
CA ARG A 111 11.82 23.23 -8.86
C ARG A 111 10.56 23.71 -8.17
N ILE A 112 10.18 24.98 -8.30
CA ILE A 112 8.91 25.49 -7.77
C ILE A 112 7.74 24.73 -8.40
N GLN A 113 7.74 24.53 -9.73
CA GLN A 113 6.70 23.77 -10.41
C GLN A 113 6.62 22.32 -9.90
N GLN A 114 7.76 21.63 -9.81
CA GLN A 114 7.84 20.27 -9.28
C GLN A 114 7.31 20.17 -7.84
N LEU A 115 7.60 21.15 -6.97
CA LEU A 115 7.08 21.15 -5.60
C LEU A 115 5.57 21.32 -5.54
N HIS A 116 4.95 22.12 -6.43
CA HIS A 116 3.48 22.20 -6.50
C HIS A 116 2.86 20.89 -7.00
N GLU A 117 3.49 20.22 -7.96
CA GLU A 117 3.08 18.88 -8.41
C GLU A 117 3.21 17.86 -7.28
N MET A 118 4.31 17.88 -6.54
CA MET A 118 4.55 17.04 -5.38
C MET A 118 3.51 17.29 -4.28
N LEU A 119 3.15 18.54 -4.02
CA LEU A 119 2.12 18.89 -3.04
C LEU A 119 0.77 18.29 -3.43
N LYS A 120 0.39 18.43 -4.69
CA LYS A 120 -0.85 17.87 -5.23
C LYS A 120 -0.86 16.34 -5.12
N ASP A 121 0.20 15.68 -5.60
CA ASP A 121 0.29 14.22 -5.57
C ASP A 121 0.35 13.68 -4.14
N SER A 122 1.06 14.36 -3.25
CA SER A 122 1.13 14.01 -1.82
C SER A 122 -0.24 14.13 -1.16
N THR A 123 -1.03 15.15 -1.52
CA THR A 123 -2.40 15.32 -1.02
C THR A 123 -3.29 14.15 -1.46
N GLN A 124 -3.24 13.81 -2.74
CA GLN A 124 -4.01 12.69 -3.30
C GLN A 124 -3.62 11.34 -2.67
N TRP A 125 -2.33 11.13 -2.45
CA TRP A 125 -1.84 9.94 -1.74
C TRP A 125 -2.33 9.90 -0.29
N LEU A 126 -2.30 11.02 0.43
CA LEU A 126 -2.79 11.08 1.82
C LEU A 126 -4.30 10.79 1.91
N GLU A 127 -5.09 11.27 0.97
CA GLU A 127 -6.52 10.97 0.86
C GLU A 127 -6.75 9.46 0.61
N ALA A 128 -6.08 8.89 -0.40
CA ALA A 128 -6.17 7.46 -0.71
C ALA A 128 -5.68 6.57 0.46
N LYS A 129 -4.59 6.99 1.12
CA LYS A 129 -4.06 6.36 2.33
C LYS A 129 -5.11 6.33 3.43
N GLN A 130 -5.80 7.45 3.67
CA GLN A 130 -6.84 7.54 4.69
C GLN A 130 -8.01 6.60 4.38
N GLU A 131 -8.44 6.50 3.13
CA GLU A 131 -9.47 5.56 2.71
C GLU A 131 -9.04 4.09 2.93
N ALA A 132 -7.79 3.77 2.58
CA ALA A 132 -7.21 2.46 2.86
C ALA A 132 -7.21 2.16 4.37
N GLU A 133 -6.74 3.10 5.20
CA GLU A 133 -6.74 2.96 6.66
C GLU A 133 -8.16 2.75 7.23
N GLN A 134 -9.18 3.42 6.69
CA GLN A 134 -10.56 3.21 7.12
C GLN A 134 -11.05 1.79 6.84
N VAL A 135 -10.78 1.23 5.65
CA VAL A 135 -11.18 -0.15 5.34
C VAL A 135 -10.38 -1.17 6.13
N LEU A 136 -9.10 -0.88 6.44
CA LEU A 136 -8.29 -1.71 7.34
C LEU A 136 -8.91 -1.76 8.75
N GLU A 137 -9.32 -0.64 9.31
CA GLU A 137 -9.97 -0.60 10.63
C GLU A 137 -11.33 -1.31 10.62
N GLN A 138 -12.15 -1.13 9.58
CA GLN A 138 -13.40 -1.87 9.44
C GLN A 138 -13.17 -3.38 9.36
N ALA A 139 -12.17 -3.82 8.61
CA ALA A 139 -11.80 -5.22 8.52
C ALA A 139 -11.31 -5.76 9.88
N LYS A 140 -10.43 -5.05 10.58
CA LYS A 140 -9.96 -5.44 11.92
C LYS A 140 -11.11 -5.62 12.90
N ALA A 141 -12.02 -4.63 12.96
CA ALA A 141 -13.21 -4.71 13.82
C ALA A 141 -14.07 -5.94 13.49
N LYS A 142 -14.23 -6.27 12.20
CA LYS A 142 -14.93 -7.49 11.79
C LYS A 142 -14.21 -8.75 12.26
N LEU A 143 -12.88 -8.82 12.12
CA LEU A 143 -12.08 -9.96 12.57
C LEU A 143 -12.15 -10.16 14.09
N GLU A 144 -12.20 -9.07 14.86
CA GLU A 144 -12.35 -9.09 16.32
C GLU A 144 -13.75 -9.53 16.76
N SER A 145 -14.78 -9.23 15.95
CA SER A 145 -16.16 -9.66 16.23
C SER A 145 -16.40 -11.17 16.04
N TRP A 146 -15.46 -11.89 15.44
CA TRP A 146 -15.62 -13.31 15.16
C TRP A 146 -15.59 -14.16 16.41
N LYS A 147 -16.69 -14.91 16.61
CA LYS A 147 -16.80 -15.92 17.65
C LYS A 147 -16.06 -17.19 17.25
N GLU A 148 -15.84 -18.10 18.20
CA GLU A 148 -15.39 -19.45 17.90
C GLU A 148 -16.30 -20.16 16.89
N ILE A 149 -15.74 -21.12 16.15
CA ILE A 149 -16.52 -21.90 15.19
C ILE A 149 -17.48 -22.81 15.95
N SER A 150 -18.77 -22.71 15.62
CA SER A 150 -19.79 -23.57 16.19
C SER A 150 -19.91 -24.88 15.40
N TYR A 151 -20.28 -25.96 16.09
CA TYR A 151 -20.51 -27.28 15.47
C TYR A 151 -22.00 -27.62 15.31
N THR A 152 -22.92 -26.69 15.60
CA THR A 152 -24.33 -26.86 15.24
C THR A 152 -24.56 -26.47 13.79
N VAL A 153 -25.41 -27.21 13.08
CA VAL A 153 -25.65 -27.01 11.63
C VAL A 153 -26.04 -25.57 11.31
N GLU A 154 -26.99 -25.02 12.07
CA GLU A 154 -27.55 -23.70 11.84
C GLU A 154 -26.53 -22.60 12.07
N ALA A 155 -25.79 -22.66 13.20
CA ALA A 155 -24.78 -21.66 13.52
C ALA A 155 -23.61 -21.73 12.53
N LEU A 156 -23.17 -22.93 12.14
CA LEU A 156 -22.07 -23.10 11.20
C LEU A 156 -22.43 -22.61 9.79
N LYS A 157 -23.65 -22.90 9.32
CA LYS A 157 -24.16 -22.35 8.05
C LYS A 157 -24.26 -20.83 8.09
N LYS A 158 -24.71 -20.26 9.22
CA LYS A 158 -24.77 -18.80 9.43
C LYS A 158 -23.38 -18.18 9.38
N GLN A 159 -22.43 -18.70 10.15
CA GLN A 159 -21.04 -18.22 10.17
C GLN A 159 -20.39 -18.28 8.77
N ASN A 160 -20.63 -19.35 8.02
CA ASN A 160 -20.12 -19.48 6.65
C ASN A 160 -20.75 -18.45 5.69
N THR A 161 -22.04 -18.16 5.85
CA THR A 161 -22.73 -17.15 5.03
C THR A 161 -22.22 -15.75 5.33
N GLU A 162 -22.05 -15.41 6.62
CA GLU A 162 -21.47 -14.14 7.05
C GLU A 162 -20.02 -13.98 6.54
N LEU A 163 -19.22 -15.05 6.58
CA LEU A 163 -17.86 -15.01 6.05
C LEU A 163 -17.84 -14.81 4.54
N LYS A 164 -18.68 -15.51 3.78
CA LYS A 164 -18.79 -15.30 2.32
C LYS A 164 -19.17 -13.87 1.96
N GLN A 165 -20.02 -13.23 2.76
CA GLN A 165 -20.36 -11.83 2.57
C GLN A 165 -19.14 -10.93 2.87
N PHE A 166 -18.45 -11.18 3.97
CA PHE A 166 -17.23 -10.45 4.30
C PHE A 166 -16.11 -10.62 3.26
N SER A 167 -15.94 -11.82 2.68
CA SER A 167 -14.97 -12.05 1.60
C SER A 167 -15.33 -11.33 0.29
N LYS A 168 -16.57 -10.83 0.14
CA LYS A 168 -16.92 -9.91 -0.95
C LYS A 168 -16.53 -8.48 -0.60
N GLU A 169 -16.75 -8.07 0.64
CA GLU A 169 -16.33 -6.75 1.15
C GLU A 169 -14.80 -6.59 1.06
N ILE A 170 -14.03 -7.60 1.49
CA ILE A 170 -12.57 -7.62 1.35
C ILE A 170 -12.12 -7.42 -0.11
N ARG A 171 -12.79 -8.07 -1.07
CA ARG A 171 -12.48 -7.89 -2.50
C ARG A 171 -12.80 -6.48 -3.01
N GLN A 172 -13.83 -5.84 -2.48
CA GLN A 172 -14.16 -4.46 -2.82
C GLN A 172 -13.14 -3.49 -2.22
N TRP A 173 -12.77 -3.69 -0.96
CA TRP A 173 -11.79 -2.86 -0.24
C TRP A 173 -10.35 -3.02 -0.74
N GLN A 174 -10.04 -4.11 -1.44
CA GLN A 174 -8.77 -4.27 -2.15
C GLN A 174 -8.48 -3.06 -3.05
N ILE A 175 -9.50 -2.49 -3.68
CA ILE A 175 -9.36 -1.32 -4.56
C ILE A 175 -8.80 -0.11 -3.80
N ASN A 176 -9.21 0.12 -2.55
CA ASN A 176 -8.70 1.25 -1.75
C ASN A 176 -7.21 1.06 -1.44
N VAL A 177 -6.78 -0.17 -1.13
CA VAL A 177 -5.37 -0.50 -0.88
C VAL A 177 -4.54 -0.36 -2.17
N ASP A 178 -5.07 -0.84 -3.30
CA ASP A 178 -4.41 -0.75 -4.60
C ASP A 178 -4.23 0.71 -5.03
N VAL A 179 -5.27 1.55 -4.90
CA VAL A 179 -5.19 2.99 -5.23
C VAL A 179 -4.16 3.70 -4.35
N ALA A 180 -4.14 3.43 -3.04
CA ALA A 180 -3.13 3.99 -2.15
C ALA A 180 -1.70 3.58 -2.55
N ASN A 181 -1.52 2.31 -2.92
CA ASN A 181 -0.24 1.77 -3.40
C ASN A 181 0.19 2.40 -4.74
N ASP A 182 -0.71 2.56 -5.70
CA ASP A 182 -0.43 3.17 -6.99
C ASP A 182 0.01 4.63 -6.84
N MET A 183 -0.67 5.38 -5.97
CA MET A 183 -0.29 6.76 -5.64
C MET A 183 1.06 6.80 -4.93
N ALA A 184 1.33 5.87 -4.02
CA ALA A 184 2.65 5.77 -3.39
C ALA A 184 3.74 5.49 -4.42
N LEU A 185 3.55 4.53 -5.32
CA LEU A 185 4.51 4.21 -6.39
C LEU A 185 4.78 5.40 -7.31
N LYS A 186 3.74 6.20 -7.61
CA LYS A 186 3.90 7.46 -8.33
C LYS A 186 4.85 8.39 -7.57
N LEU A 187 4.62 8.62 -6.28
CA LEU A 187 5.46 9.49 -5.44
C LEU A 187 6.93 9.01 -5.42
N LEU A 188 7.14 7.71 -5.20
CA LEU A 188 8.48 7.11 -5.12
C LEU A 188 9.25 7.23 -6.45
N ARG A 189 8.54 7.13 -7.57
CA ARG A 189 9.14 7.25 -8.91
C ARG A 189 9.47 8.71 -9.24
N ASP A 190 8.48 9.59 -9.13
CA ASP A 190 8.56 10.95 -9.66
C ASP A 190 9.38 11.89 -8.75
N TYR A 191 9.53 11.54 -7.46
CA TYR A 191 10.21 12.36 -6.45
C TYR A 191 11.40 11.66 -5.76
N SER A 192 12.03 10.69 -6.44
CA SER A 192 13.17 9.89 -5.93
C SER A 192 14.42 10.71 -5.55
N ALA A 193 14.50 11.97 -5.95
CA ALA A 193 15.60 12.88 -5.56
C ALA A 193 15.44 13.43 -4.13
N ASP A 194 14.21 13.44 -3.62
CA ASP A 194 13.81 13.92 -2.29
C ASP A 194 13.74 12.76 -1.27
N ASP A 195 13.37 13.03 0.00
CA ASP A 195 13.26 11.97 1.02
C ASP A 195 11.90 11.25 0.91
N THR A 196 11.93 10.01 0.43
CA THR A 196 10.76 9.15 0.20
C THR A 196 10.42 8.21 1.36
N ARG A 197 11.23 8.17 2.43
CA ARG A 197 11.11 7.14 3.48
C ARG A 197 9.77 7.14 4.19
N LYS A 198 9.15 8.31 4.34
CA LYS A 198 7.82 8.45 4.96
C LYS A 198 6.76 7.70 4.13
N VAL A 199 6.79 7.86 2.81
CA VAL A 199 5.88 7.18 1.89
C VAL A 199 6.10 5.67 1.95
N GLU A 200 7.37 5.22 1.89
CA GLU A 200 7.73 3.80 1.99
C GLU A 200 7.20 3.16 3.28
N LEU A 201 7.52 3.76 4.44
CA LEU A 201 7.12 3.23 5.74
C LEU A 201 5.60 3.12 5.89
N MET A 202 4.86 4.15 5.49
CA MET A 202 3.41 4.18 5.62
C MET A 202 2.73 3.17 4.70
N THR A 203 3.23 3.05 3.47
CA THR A 203 2.76 2.07 2.48
C THR A 203 3.05 0.64 2.94
N ASP A 204 4.25 0.37 3.47
CA ASP A 204 4.62 -0.93 4.02
C ASP A 204 3.73 -1.33 5.20
N ASN A 205 3.38 -0.37 6.09
CA ASN A 205 2.49 -0.62 7.21
C ASN A 205 1.06 -0.99 6.76
N ILE A 206 0.52 -0.29 5.76
CA ILE A 206 -0.78 -0.61 5.15
C ILE A 206 -0.74 -2.02 4.56
N ASN A 207 0.28 -2.33 3.77
CA ASN A 207 0.41 -3.63 3.10
C ASN A 207 0.62 -4.78 4.09
N ALA A 208 1.42 -4.59 5.13
CA ALA A 208 1.60 -5.57 6.19
C ALA A 208 0.29 -5.86 6.93
N THR A 209 -0.45 -4.80 7.30
CA THR A 209 -1.76 -4.93 7.96
C THR A 209 -2.76 -5.65 7.06
N TRP A 210 -2.83 -5.28 5.78
CA TRP A 210 -3.71 -5.90 4.81
C TRP A 210 -3.39 -7.38 4.58
N ALA A 211 -2.11 -7.74 4.52
CA ALA A 211 -1.68 -9.13 4.41
C ALA A 211 -2.11 -9.97 5.61
N VAL A 212 -2.01 -9.42 6.83
CA VAL A 212 -2.49 -10.10 8.06
C VAL A 212 -4.00 -10.30 8.03
N ILE A 213 -4.77 -9.30 7.59
CA ILE A 213 -6.23 -9.41 7.46
C ILE A 213 -6.60 -10.53 6.49
N ASN A 214 -6.04 -10.52 5.28
CA ASN A 214 -6.30 -11.53 4.27
C ASN A 214 -5.94 -12.93 4.76
N LYS A 215 -4.79 -13.08 5.43
CA LYS A 215 -4.39 -14.35 6.03
C LYS A 215 -5.43 -14.86 7.02
N ARG A 216 -5.90 -14.02 7.95
CA ARG A 216 -6.92 -14.40 8.93
C ARG A 216 -8.25 -14.77 8.28
N VAL A 217 -8.63 -14.09 7.19
CA VAL A 217 -9.81 -14.44 6.39
C VAL A 217 -9.66 -15.83 5.77
N CYS A 218 -8.56 -16.09 5.08
CA CYS A 218 -8.31 -17.40 4.46
C CYS A 218 -8.26 -18.54 5.50
N GLU A 219 -7.62 -18.31 6.65
CA GLU A 219 -7.59 -19.28 7.75
C GLU A 219 -9.00 -19.58 8.28
N ARG A 220 -9.84 -18.55 8.44
CA ARG A 220 -11.22 -18.71 8.88
C ARG A 220 -12.09 -19.43 7.83
N GLU A 221 -11.88 -19.13 6.55
CA GLU A 221 -12.55 -19.82 5.44
C GLU A 221 -12.24 -21.31 5.46
N ALA A 222 -10.95 -21.67 5.54
CA ALA A 222 -10.51 -23.06 5.58
C ALA A 222 -11.08 -23.80 6.81
N ALA A 223 -11.10 -23.16 7.97
CA ALA A 223 -11.60 -23.76 9.20
C ALA A 223 -13.12 -24.00 9.16
N LEU A 224 -13.91 -23.04 8.65
CA LEU A 224 -15.36 -23.23 8.48
C LEU A 224 -15.69 -24.29 7.43
N GLU A 225 -14.93 -24.35 6.34
CA GLU A 225 -15.11 -25.40 5.33
C GLU A 225 -14.81 -26.79 5.90
N SER A 226 -13.72 -26.92 6.68
CA SER A 226 -13.39 -28.17 7.37
C SER A 226 -14.49 -28.61 8.34
N ALA A 227 -15.01 -27.68 9.16
CA ALA A 227 -16.10 -27.97 10.08
C ALA A 227 -17.38 -28.41 9.35
N LEU A 228 -17.70 -27.77 8.21
CA LEU A 228 -18.87 -28.13 7.40
C LEU A 228 -18.73 -29.54 6.80
N ARG A 229 -17.54 -29.89 6.30
CA ARG A 229 -17.25 -31.23 5.80
C ARG A 229 -17.36 -32.29 6.90
N MET A 230 -16.81 -32.01 8.09
CA MET A 230 -16.92 -32.92 9.24
C MET A 230 -18.37 -33.16 9.65
N LEU A 231 -19.18 -32.10 9.67
CA LEU A 231 -20.60 -32.20 9.97
C LEU A 231 -21.37 -33.02 8.93
N GLN A 232 -21.07 -32.83 7.64
CA GLN A 232 -21.64 -33.64 6.56
C GLN A 232 -21.28 -35.13 6.73
N GLN A 233 -20.01 -35.41 7.02
CA GLN A 233 -19.53 -36.77 7.26
C GLN A 233 -20.22 -37.42 8.46
N PHE A 234 -20.38 -36.68 9.56
CA PHE A 234 -21.09 -37.15 10.75
C PHE A 234 -22.53 -37.59 10.43
N TYR A 235 -23.28 -36.81 9.63
CA TYR A 235 -24.63 -37.19 9.23
C TYR A 235 -24.67 -38.45 8.35
N LEU A 236 -23.73 -38.60 7.42
CA LEU A 236 -23.62 -39.81 6.60
C LEU A 236 -23.32 -41.05 7.46
N ASP A 237 -22.44 -40.90 8.45
CA ASP A 237 -22.09 -42.02 9.33
C ASP A 237 -23.21 -42.34 10.33
N LEU A 238 -23.95 -41.33 10.80
CA LEU A 238 -25.16 -41.52 11.59
C LEU A 238 -26.24 -42.26 10.80
N GLU A 239 -26.47 -41.91 9.54
CA GLU A 239 -27.44 -42.58 8.68
C GLU A 239 -27.09 -44.07 8.49
N LYS A 240 -25.81 -44.38 8.20
CA LYS A 240 -25.32 -45.75 8.10
C LYS A 240 -25.51 -46.51 9.42
N PHE A 241 -25.22 -45.88 10.55
CA PHE A 241 -25.38 -46.48 11.86
C PHE A 241 -26.84 -46.80 12.18
N LEU A 242 -27.77 -45.88 11.90
CA LEU A 242 -29.20 -46.09 12.11
C LEU A 242 -29.76 -47.19 11.20
N ALA A 243 -29.29 -47.26 9.94
CA ALA A 243 -29.66 -48.33 9.03
C ALA A 243 -29.18 -49.71 9.54
N TRP A 244 -27.91 -49.79 9.97
CA TRP A 244 -27.36 -51.00 10.60
C TRP A 244 -28.13 -51.40 11.86
N LEU A 245 -28.47 -50.43 12.72
CA LEU A 245 -29.23 -50.69 13.95
C LEU A 245 -30.60 -51.30 13.63
N THR A 246 -31.28 -50.77 12.61
CA THR A 246 -32.58 -51.29 12.15
C THR A 246 -32.47 -52.71 11.60
N GLU A 247 -31.41 -53.02 10.86
CA GLU A 247 -31.13 -54.37 10.36
C GLU A 247 -30.84 -55.35 11.51
N ALA A 248 -30.05 -54.92 12.49
CA ALA A 248 -29.73 -55.70 13.67
C ALA A 248 -30.99 -55.99 14.52
N GLU A 249 -31.84 -54.99 14.75
CA GLU A 249 -33.13 -55.15 15.42
C GLU A 249 -34.05 -56.13 14.68
N THR A 250 -34.14 -55.99 13.35
CA THR A 250 -34.93 -56.90 12.51
C THR A 250 -34.43 -58.34 12.63
N THR A 251 -33.10 -58.53 12.56
CA THR A 251 -32.48 -59.85 12.69
C THR A 251 -32.73 -60.46 14.07
N ALA A 252 -32.58 -59.67 15.14
CA ALA A 252 -32.83 -60.11 16.51
C ALA A 252 -34.30 -60.56 16.71
N ASN A 253 -35.26 -59.79 16.19
CA ASN A 253 -36.68 -60.14 16.24
C ASN A 253 -36.96 -61.47 15.51
N VAL A 254 -36.38 -61.66 14.32
CA VAL A 254 -36.50 -62.92 13.56
C VAL A 254 -35.93 -64.11 14.34
N LEU A 255 -34.76 -63.94 14.96
CA LEU A 255 -34.13 -64.99 15.77
C LEU A 255 -34.93 -65.31 17.04
N GLN A 256 -35.50 -64.29 17.70
CA GLN A 256 -36.37 -64.47 18.87
C GLN A 256 -37.63 -65.26 18.51
N ASP A 257 -38.27 -64.93 17.39
CA ASP A 257 -39.44 -65.65 16.88
C ASP A 257 -39.10 -67.10 16.51
N ALA A 258 -37.96 -67.32 15.86
CA ALA A 258 -37.47 -68.66 15.53
C ALA A 258 -37.25 -69.50 16.79
N THR A 259 -36.61 -68.92 17.82
CA THR A 259 -36.36 -69.58 19.10
C THR A 259 -37.66 -69.93 19.83
N HIS A 260 -38.66 -69.04 19.84
CA HIS A 260 -39.98 -69.32 20.41
C HIS A 260 -40.71 -70.45 19.66
N LYS A 261 -40.63 -70.45 18.32
CA LYS A 261 -41.22 -71.51 17.47
C LYS A 261 -40.54 -72.86 17.68
N GLU A 262 -39.22 -72.89 17.82
CA GLU A 262 -38.47 -74.12 18.07
C GLU A 262 -38.83 -74.71 19.43
N LYS A 263 -38.87 -73.89 20.48
CA LYS A 263 -39.27 -74.32 21.83
C LYS A 263 -40.69 -74.88 21.86
N THR A 264 -41.66 -74.19 21.24
CA THR A 264 -43.04 -74.69 21.15
C THR A 264 -43.16 -76.00 20.38
N LEU A 265 -42.35 -76.20 19.34
CA LEU A 265 -42.32 -77.44 18.58
C LEU A 265 -41.68 -78.60 19.37
N GLU A 266 -40.66 -78.31 20.18
CA GLU A 266 -40.04 -79.28 21.09
C GLU A 266 -41.01 -79.70 22.22
N ASP A 267 -41.70 -78.74 22.84
CA ASP A 267 -42.74 -79.00 23.84
C ASP A 267 -43.86 -79.89 23.25
N ALA A 268 -44.34 -79.58 22.04
CA ALA A 268 -45.37 -80.36 21.36
C ALA A 268 -44.94 -81.79 21.03
N LYS A 269 -43.67 -82.00 20.62
CA LYS A 269 -43.09 -83.34 20.42
C LYS A 269 -43.05 -84.12 21.73
N THR A 270 -42.60 -83.48 22.81
CA THR A 270 -42.52 -84.08 24.15
C THR A 270 -43.90 -84.50 24.65
N VAL A 271 -44.91 -83.63 24.54
CA VAL A 271 -46.30 -83.96 24.90
C VAL A 271 -46.83 -85.14 24.09
N ARG A 272 -46.55 -85.19 22.78
CA ARG A 272 -47.00 -86.30 21.92
C ARG A 272 -46.34 -87.62 22.31
N GLU A 273 -45.06 -87.60 22.69
CA GLU A 273 -44.34 -88.79 23.15
C GLU A 273 -44.88 -89.26 24.52
N LEU A 274 -45.10 -88.34 25.46
CA LEU A 274 -45.72 -88.65 26.75
C LEU A 274 -47.13 -89.24 26.58
N LEU A 275 -47.95 -88.71 25.66
CA LEU A 275 -49.28 -89.26 25.36
C LEU A 275 -49.20 -90.67 24.76
N LYS A 276 -48.23 -90.95 23.88
CA LYS A 276 -47.99 -92.30 23.36
C LYS A 276 -47.60 -93.26 24.48
N GLN A 277 -46.68 -92.87 25.36
CA GLN A 277 -46.32 -93.67 26.53
C GLN A 277 -47.53 -93.93 27.43
N TRP A 278 -48.39 -92.93 27.62
CA TRP A 278 -49.63 -93.06 28.40
C TRP A 278 -50.64 -94.02 27.74
N GLN A 279 -50.79 -94.00 26.41
CA GLN A 279 -51.67 -94.93 25.69
C GLN A 279 -51.12 -96.36 25.68
N LEU A 280 -49.80 -96.53 25.66
CA LEU A 280 -49.14 -97.84 25.72
C LEU A 280 -49.16 -98.45 27.13
N HIS A 281 -49.18 -97.62 28.18
CA HIS A 281 -49.15 -98.06 29.59
C HIS A 281 -50.47 -97.85 30.36
N GLY A 282 -51.47 -97.19 29.78
CA GLY A 282 -52.75 -96.84 30.41
C GLY A 282 -53.94 -97.73 30.06
N LEU A 283 -53.69 -98.87 29.39
CA LEU A 283 -54.63 -99.98 29.30
C LEU A 283 -54.10 -101.14 30.14
N GLY A 284 -54.30 -101.02 31.45
CA GLY A 284 -54.06 -102.03 32.46
C GLY A 284 -54.95 -101.75 33.66
#